data_AF-A0A3D8IS06-F1
#
_entry.id   AF-A0A3D8IS06-F1
#
_cell.length_a   1.000
_cell.length_b   1.000
_cell.length_c   1.000
_cell.angle_alpha   90.00
_cell.angle_beta   90.00
_cell.angle_gamma   90.00
#
_symmetry.space_group_name_H-M   'P 1'
#
loop_
_entity.id
_entity.type
_entity.pdbx_description
1 polymer ?
#
loop_
_entity_poly.entity_id
_entity_poly.type
_entity_poly.pdbx_seq_one_letter_code
_entity_poly.pdbx_strand_id
1 'polypeptide(L)'
;MDTLSPEALFILVSFFFTFLFGVIVLLYLFGPAPKKVVTLDEETTPKVQDRFKAIMEIVDNPKSDTKALQKASDDFFTYYDEMELSDYKKKAFLFALVVHKHATHEIIINADTLLRKLNPDLEYELTKTLNRALDARGI
;
A
#
# COMPACT_ATOMS: atom_id res chain seq x y z
N MET A 1 -62.55 -9.10 -4.24
CA MET A 1 -61.20 -8.95 -3.67
C MET A 1 -61.05 -10.08 -2.68
N ASP A 2 -60.39 -11.16 -3.10
CA ASP A 2 -60.27 -12.37 -2.27
C ASP A 2 -59.29 -12.08 -1.13
N THR A 3 -59.80 -12.05 0.09
CA THR A 3 -58.98 -11.89 1.29
C THR A 3 -58.26 -13.20 1.56
N LEU A 4 -56.94 -13.20 1.39
CA LEU A 4 -56.06 -14.32 1.73
C LEU A 4 -56.35 -14.80 3.16
N SER A 5 -56.45 -16.12 3.36
CA SER A 5 -56.69 -16.69 4.69
C SER A 5 -55.55 -16.29 5.64
N PRO A 6 -55.84 -16.05 6.94
CA PRO A 6 -54.82 -15.64 7.91
C PRO A 6 -53.62 -16.59 7.98
N GLU A 7 -53.86 -17.88 7.77
CA GLU A 7 -52.83 -18.93 7.73
C GLU A 7 -51.93 -18.81 6.49
N ALA A 8 -52.51 -18.54 5.32
CA ALA A 8 -51.74 -18.32 4.09
C ALA A 8 -50.87 -17.05 4.20
N LEU A 9 -51.39 -16.01 4.86
CA LEU A 9 -50.66 -14.77 5.11
C LEU A 9 -49.47 -15.01 6.05
N PHE A 10 -49.67 -15.78 7.12
CA PHE A 10 -48.59 -16.13 8.06
C PHE A 10 -47.49 -16.97 7.39
N ILE A 11 -47.87 -17.97 6.58
CA ILE A 11 -46.91 -18.81 5.84
C ILE A 11 -46.10 -17.96 4.85
N LEU A 12 -46.76 -17.06 4.11
CA LEU A 12 -46.09 -16.19 3.13
C LEU A 12 -45.06 -15.27 3.80
N VAL A 13 -45.43 -14.66 4.92
CA VAL A 13 -44.55 -13.76 5.69
C VAL A 13 -43.36 -14.55 6.26
N SER A 14 -43.61 -15.71 6.86
CA SER A 14 -42.55 -16.56 7.42
C SER A 14 -41.55 -17.02 6.34
N PHE A 15 -42.04 -17.39 5.15
CA PHE A 15 -41.19 -17.82 4.05
C PHE A 15 -40.33 -16.66 3.53
N PHE A 16 -40.90 -15.46 3.43
CA PHE A 16 -40.18 -14.26 3.00
C PHE A 16 -39.03 -13.91 3.96
N PHE A 17 -39.28 -13.92 5.27
CA PHE A 17 -38.22 -13.65 6.26
C PHE A 17 -37.14 -14.72 6.30
N THR A 18 -37.51 -16.00 6.15
CA THR A 18 -36.55 -17.10 6.11
C THR A 18 -35.65 -17.00 4.87
N PHE A 19 -36.24 -16.71 3.70
CA PHE A 19 -35.50 -16.51 2.46
C PHE A 19 -34.58 -15.28 2.54
N LEU A 20 -35.09 -14.15 3.06
CA LEU A 20 -34.32 -12.93 3.23
C LEU A 20 -33.10 -13.15 4.15
N PHE A 21 -33.31 -13.85 5.27
CA PHE A 21 -32.22 -14.18 6.19
C PHE A 21 -31.17 -15.08 5.53
N GLY A 22 -31.60 -16.08 4.76
CA GLY A 22 -30.71 -16.93 3.97
C GLY A 22 -29.83 -16.15 2.99
N VAL A 23 -30.42 -15.18 2.28
CA VAL A 23 -29.68 -14.31 1.35
C VAL A 23 -28.68 -13.41 2.10
N ILE A 24 -29.05 -12.84 3.25
CA ILE A 24 -28.15 -12.03 4.07
C ILE A 24 -26.95 -12.84 4.56
N VAL A 25 -27.17 -14.06 5.05
CA VAL A 25 -26.08 -14.95 5.51
C VAL A 25 -25.17 -15.35 4.34
N LEU A 26 -25.75 -15.63 3.16
CA LEU A 26 -24.97 -15.95 1.96
C LEU A 26 -24.11 -14.76 1.51
N LEU A 27 -24.67 -13.55 1.52
CA LEU A 27 -23.94 -12.31 1.23
C LEU A 27 -22.94 -11.95 2.33
N TYR A 28 -23.12 -12.41 3.57
CA TYR A 28 -22.12 -12.20 4.61
C TYR A 28 -20.94 -13.17 4.46
N LEU A 29 -21.20 -14.43 4.13
CA LEU A 29 -20.15 -15.46 3.97
C LEU A 29 -19.37 -15.31 2.66
N PHE A 30 -20.06 -14.96 1.57
CA PHE A 30 -19.49 -14.88 0.21
C PHE A 30 -19.53 -13.46 -0.37
N GLY A 31 -19.91 -12.47 0.44
CA GLY A 31 -19.94 -11.09 -0.01
C GLY A 31 -18.56 -10.59 -0.39
N PRO A 32 -18.47 -9.73 -1.42
CA PRO A 32 -17.22 -9.06 -1.71
C PRO A 32 -16.79 -8.26 -0.48
N ALA A 33 -15.56 -8.47 -0.02
CA ALA A 33 -14.99 -7.70 1.07
C ALA A 33 -15.20 -6.20 0.80
N PRO A 34 -15.61 -5.39 1.80
CA PRO A 34 -15.85 -3.97 1.60
C PRO A 34 -14.56 -3.36 1.06
N LYS A 35 -14.64 -2.87 -0.17
CA LYS A 35 -13.53 -2.17 -0.82
C LYS A 35 -13.25 -0.96 0.06
N LYS A 36 -12.14 -0.99 0.80
CA LYS A 36 -11.70 0.14 1.62
C LYS A 36 -11.67 1.36 0.73
N VAL A 37 -12.62 2.26 0.94
CA VAL A 37 -12.61 3.59 0.33
C VAL A 37 -11.42 4.27 0.98
N VAL A 38 -10.32 4.38 0.23
CA VAL A 38 -9.21 5.26 0.61
C VAL A 38 -9.74 6.66 0.39
N THR A 39 -10.39 7.21 1.41
CA THR A 39 -10.58 8.65 1.51
C THR A 39 -9.19 9.24 1.70
N LEU A 40 -8.70 9.91 0.67
CA LEU A 40 -7.61 10.87 0.77
C LEU A 40 -8.15 12.07 1.57
N ASP A 41 -8.31 11.91 2.88
CA ASP A 41 -8.48 13.04 3.78
C ASP A 41 -7.10 13.43 4.30
N GLU A 42 -6.76 14.69 4.03
CA GLU A 42 -5.67 15.43 4.63
C GLU A 42 -5.73 15.36 6.17
N GLU A 43 -4.57 15.45 6.82
CA GLU A 43 -4.40 15.62 8.27
C GLU A 43 -4.80 14.46 9.19
N THR A 44 -4.32 13.26 8.91
CA THR A 44 -3.95 12.35 10.01
C THR A 44 -2.51 11.96 9.81
N THR A 45 -1.61 12.38 10.71
CA THR A 45 -0.27 11.79 10.81
C THR A 45 -0.44 10.28 10.69
N PRO A 46 0.05 9.65 9.61
CA PRO A 46 -0.14 8.22 9.45
C PRO A 46 0.49 7.56 10.66
N LYS A 47 -0.16 6.52 11.20
CA LYS A 47 0.53 5.64 12.14
C LYS A 47 1.88 5.32 11.51
N VAL A 48 2.96 5.32 12.29
CA VAL A 48 4.34 5.14 11.81
C VAL A 48 4.47 4.06 10.72
N GLN A 49 3.73 2.95 10.87
CA GLN A 49 3.69 1.84 9.92
C GLN A 49 3.06 2.16 8.55
N ASP A 50 2.14 3.12 8.48
CA ASP A 50 1.46 3.56 7.25
C ASP A 50 2.32 4.56 6.45
N ARG A 51 3.31 5.21 7.07
CA ARG A 51 4.19 6.19 6.39
C ARG A 51 5.07 5.55 5.34
N PHE A 52 5.75 4.45 5.70
CA PHE A 52 6.56 3.70 4.74
C PHE A 52 5.72 3.20 3.56
N LYS A 53 4.49 2.76 3.83
CA LYS A 53 3.56 2.32 2.78
C LYS A 53 3.19 3.46 1.83
N ALA A 54 2.91 4.65 2.35
CA ALA A 54 2.61 5.83 1.52
C ALA A 54 3.80 6.24 0.64
N ILE A 55 5.03 6.19 1.17
CA ILE A 55 6.24 6.44 0.38
C ILE A 55 6.38 5.40 -0.73
N MET A 56 6.26 4.11 -0.40
CA MET A 56 6.36 3.04 -1.39
C MET A 56 5.26 3.11 -2.44
N GLU A 57 4.05 3.57 -2.10
CA GLU A 57 2.98 3.77 -3.08
C GLU A 57 3.37 4.81 -4.14
N ILE A 58 4.14 5.83 -3.78
CA ILE A 58 4.68 6.80 -4.74
C ILE A 58 5.81 6.17 -5.55
N VAL A 59 6.75 5.48 -4.90
CA VAL A 59 7.95 4.93 -5.55
C VAL A 59 7.61 3.74 -6.47
N ASP A 60 6.63 2.91 -6.11
CA ASP A 60 6.18 1.77 -6.92
C ASP A 60 5.23 2.19 -8.05
N ASN A 61 4.65 3.39 -7.99
CA ASN A 61 3.73 3.87 -9.01
C ASN A 61 4.48 4.34 -10.27
N PRO A 62 4.37 3.64 -11.41
CA PRO A 62 5.10 3.98 -12.63
C PRO A 62 4.66 5.31 -13.27
N LYS A 63 3.62 5.96 -12.76
CA LYS A 63 3.16 7.28 -13.22
C LYS A 63 3.72 8.42 -12.37
N SER A 64 4.40 8.14 -11.27
CA SER A 64 5.02 9.16 -10.42
C SER A 64 6.09 9.92 -11.21
N ASP A 65 6.03 11.24 -11.14
CA ASP A 65 7.00 12.09 -11.80
C ASP A 65 8.27 12.26 -10.94
N THR A 66 9.30 12.87 -11.52
CA THR A 66 10.58 13.07 -10.83
C THR A 66 10.43 13.89 -9.53
N LYS A 67 9.51 14.86 -9.49
CA LYS A 67 9.27 15.67 -8.30
C LYS A 67 8.64 14.85 -7.17
N ALA A 68 7.67 14.00 -7.49
CA ALA A 68 7.06 13.08 -6.53
C ALA A 68 8.08 12.09 -5.98
N LEU A 69 8.99 11.58 -6.81
CA LEU A 69 10.06 10.69 -6.37
C LEU A 69 11.08 11.39 -5.46
N GLN A 70 11.47 12.62 -5.80
CA GLN A 70 12.33 13.44 -4.94
C GLN A 70 11.68 13.63 -3.58
N LYS A 71 10.41 14.06 -3.56
CA LYS A 71 9.64 14.24 -2.32
C LYS A 71 9.53 12.95 -1.52
N ALA A 72 9.24 11.82 -2.17
CA ALA A 72 9.16 10.52 -1.52
C ALA A 72 10.50 10.09 -0.92
N SER A 73 11.61 10.37 -1.60
CA SER A 73 12.95 10.14 -1.08
C SER A 73 13.25 11.04 0.12
N ASP A 74 12.91 12.32 0.04
CA ASP A 74 13.12 13.26 1.15
C ASP A 74 12.26 12.88 2.37
N ASP A 75 10.99 12.53 2.15
CA ASP A 75 10.07 12.04 3.19
C ASP A 75 10.60 10.74 3.82
N PHE A 76 11.18 9.83 3.03
CA PHE A 76 11.81 8.60 3.54
C PHE A 76 12.92 8.88 4.54
N PHE A 77 13.80 9.83 4.25
CA PHE A 77 14.91 10.19 5.14
C PHE A 77 14.49 11.11 6.29
N THR A 78 13.46 11.94 6.10
CA THR A 78 12.91 12.81 7.14
C THR A 78 12.32 12.00 8.29
N TYR A 79 11.55 10.96 7.97
CA TYR A 79 10.90 10.10 8.97
C TYR A 79 11.66 8.79 9.21
N TYR A 80 12.93 8.72 8.81
CA TYR A 80 13.70 7.48 8.78
C TYR A 80 13.76 6.79 10.15
N ASP A 81 14.14 7.54 11.18
CA ASP A 81 14.29 7.04 12.54
C ASP A 81 12.96 6.67 13.17
N GLU A 82 11.89 7.40 12.83
CA GLU A 82 10.54 7.12 13.34
C GLU A 82 9.99 5.81 12.79
N MET A 83 10.29 5.46 11.54
CA MET A 83 9.69 4.32 10.84
C MET A 83 10.21 2.93 11.29
N GLU A 84 11.25 2.87 12.13
CA GLU A 84 11.88 1.63 12.61
C GLU A 84 12.02 0.57 11.50
N LEU A 85 12.64 0.97 10.39
CA LEU A 85 12.69 0.15 9.18
C LEU A 85 13.57 -1.07 9.36
N SER A 86 13.07 -2.23 8.92
CA SER A 86 13.90 -3.43 8.77
C SER A 86 14.85 -3.31 7.57
N ASP A 87 15.94 -4.06 7.59
CA ASP A 87 16.94 -4.05 6.51
C ASP A 87 16.33 -4.45 5.17
N TYR A 88 15.34 -5.33 5.20
CA TYR A 88 14.55 -5.66 4.02
C TYR A 88 13.84 -4.42 3.43
N LYS A 89 13.17 -3.61 4.26
CA LYS A 89 12.45 -2.42 3.80
C LYS A 89 13.39 -1.35 3.25
N LYS A 90 14.55 -1.14 3.88
CA LYS A 90 15.61 -0.23 3.39
C LYS A 90 16.07 -0.64 1.99
N LYS A 91 16.37 -1.92 1.79
CA LYS A 91 16.78 -2.48 0.49
C LYS A 91 15.65 -2.43 -0.55
N ALA A 92 14.41 -2.72 -0.13
CA ALA A 92 13.25 -2.67 -1.01
C ALA A 92 13.00 -1.26 -1.54
N PHE A 93 13.09 -0.24 -0.67
CA PHE A 93 12.99 1.17 -1.07
C PHE A 93 14.08 1.55 -2.07
N LEU A 94 15.35 1.24 -1.76
CA LEU A 94 16.46 1.54 -2.67
C LEU A 94 16.27 0.88 -4.04
N PHE A 95 15.90 -0.40 -4.06
CA PHE A 95 15.66 -1.13 -5.29
C PHE A 95 14.55 -0.49 -6.12
N ALA A 96 13.39 -0.23 -5.50
CA ALA A 96 12.23 0.35 -6.17
C ALA A 96 12.53 1.75 -6.73
N LEU A 97 13.23 2.58 -5.96
CA LEU A 97 13.62 3.92 -6.39
C LEU A 97 14.57 3.88 -7.60
N VAL A 98 15.55 2.98 -7.59
CA VAL A 98 16.55 2.86 -8.66
C VAL A 98 15.93 2.37 -9.96
N VAL A 99 15.07 1.35 -9.91
CA VAL A 99 14.42 0.80 -11.12
C VAL A 99 13.35 1.73 -11.69
N HIS A 100 12.93 2.75 -10.94
CA HIS A 100 11.88 3.65 -11.38
C HIS A 100 12.35 4.51 -12.57
N LYS A 101 11.61 4.45 -13.70
CA LYS A 101 11.98 5.11 -14.97
C LYS A 101 12.17 6.63 -14.87
N HIS A 102 11.49 7.28 -13.93
CA HIS A 102 11.54 8.74 -13.73
C HIS A 102 12.54 9.17 -12.64
N ALA A 103 13.23 8.22 -11.99
CA ALA A 103 14.27 8.53 -11.02
C ALA A 103 15.54 9.03 -11.75
N THR A 104 15.98 10.23 -11.37
CA THR A 104 17.22 10.81 -11.90
C THR A 104 18.43 10.18 -11.20
N HIS A 105 19.59 10.32 -11.84
CA HIS A 105 20.85 9.85 -11.26
C HIS A 105 21.17 10.53 -9.92
N GLU A 106 20.82 11.82 -9.78
CA GLU A 106 20.99 12.57 -8.53
C GLU A 106 20.15 12.02 -7.38
N ILE A 107 18.87 11.71 -7.63
CA ILE A 107 17.99 11.08 -6.63
C ILE A 107 18.60 9.77 -6.15
N ILE A 108 19.09 8.95 -7.08
CA ILE A 108 19.66 7.63 -6.78
C ILE A 108 20.94 7.75 -5.96
N ILE A 109 21.88 8.60 -6.38
CA ILE A 109 23.14 8.82 -5.66
C ILE A 109 22.87 9.33 -4.25
N ASN A 110 21.97 10.30 -4.11
CA ASN A 110 21.64 10.88 -2.80
C ASN A 110 21.03 9.82 -1.88
N ALA A 111 20.07 9.03 -2.39
CA ALA A 111 19.45 7.97 -1.62
C ALA A 111 20.45 6.87 -1.19
N ASP A 112 21.29 6.39 -2.10
CA ASP A 112 22.33 5.39 -1.78
C ASP A 112 23.32 5.93 -0.74
N THR A 113 23.82 7.16 -0.93
CA THR A 113 24.77 7.80 -0.01
C THR A 113 24.18 7.95 1.39
N LEU A 114 22.94 8.43 1.49
CA LEU A 114 22.27 8.61 2.79
C LEU A 114 21.97 7.27 3.46
N LEU A 115 21.49 6.27 2.71
CA LEU A 115 21.24 4.93 3.25
C LEU A 115 22.51 4.27 3.80
N ARG A 116 23.63 4.35 3.08
CA ARG A 116 24.93 3.83 3.55
C ARG A 116 25.43 4.58 4.77
N LYS A 117 25.29 5.91 4.79
CA LYS A 117 25.69 6.73 5.95
C LYS A 117 24.90 6.37 7.20
N LEU A 118 23.61 6.09 7.06
CA LEU A 118 22.72 5.73 8.16
C LEU A 118 22.85 4.24 8.57
N ASN A 119 23.37 3.38 7.69
CA ASN A 119 23.46 1.92 7.90
C ASN A 119 24.81 1.38 7.43
N PRO A 120 25.91 1.73 8.12
CA PRO A 120 27.25 1.30 7.73
C PRO A 120 27.42 -0.23 7.76
N ASP A 121 26.66 -0.92 8.60
CA ASP A 121 26.60 -2.39 8.70
C ASP A 121 25.95 -3.07 7.48
N LEU A 122 25.11 -2.35 6.73
CA LEU A 122 24.42 -2.87 5.54
C LEU A 122 25.13 -2.55 4.22
N GLU A 123 26.32 -1.93 4.25
CA GLU A 123 26.98 -1.40 3.05
C GLU A 123 27.13 -2.44 1.92
N TYR A 124 27.56 -3.66 2.25
CA TYR A 124 27.71 -4.74 1.28
C TYR A 124 26.37 -5.12 0.62
N GLU A 125 25.32 -5.28 1.43
CA GLU A 125 23.99 -5.64 0.98
C GLU A 125 23.31 -4.52 0.17
N LEU A 126 23.53 -3.26 0.55
CA LEU A 126 23.07 -2.09 -0.19
C LEU A 126 23.78 -1.99 -1.54
N THR A 127 25.10 -2.21 -1.60
CA THR A 127 25.86 -2.25 -2.85
C THR A 127 25.34 -3.33 -3.80
N LYS A 128 25.12 -4.55 -3.27
CA LYS A 128 24.56 -5.65 -4.05
C LYS A 128 23.15 -5.31 -4.56
N THR A 129 22.34 -4.65 -3.74
CA THR A 129 20.98 -4.24 -4.11
C THR A 129 21.01 -3.17 -5.21
N LEU A 130 21.87 -2.16 -5.08
CA LEU A 130 22.07 -1.11 -6.06
C LEU A 130 22.48 -1.69 -7.42
N ASN A 131 23.52 -2.53 -7.45
CA ASN A 131 23.99 -3.15 -8.70
C ASN A 131 22.88 -3.96 -9.37
N ARG A 132 22.17 -4.80 -8.60
CA ARG A 132 21.03 -5.57 -9.12
C ARG A 132 19.92 -4.67 -9.67
N ALA A 133 19.68 -3.52 -9.05
CA ALA A 133 18.67 -2.57 -9.49
C ALA A 133 19.10 -1.83 -10.77
N LEU A 134 20.38 -1.46 -10.88
CA LEU A 134 20.95 -0.87 -12.10
C LEU A 134 20.89 -1.86 -13.28
N ASP A 135 21.29 -3.11 -13.05
CA ASP A 135 21.17 -4.18 -14.03
C ASP A 135 19.71 -4.35 -14.50
N ALA A 136 18.76 -4.36 -13.56
CA ALA A 136 17.32 -4.47 -13.86
C ALA A 136 16.78 -3.25 -14.61
N ARG A 137 17.35 -2.08 -14.40
CA ARG A 137 17.05 -0.86 -15.16
C ARG A 137 17.63 -0.91 -16.58
N GLY A 138 18.59 -1.78 -16.83
CA GLY A 138 19.29 -1.92 -18.11
C GLY A 138 20.41 -0.89 -18.29
N ILE A 139 21.06 -0.48 -17.21
CA ILE A 139 22.23 0.42 -17.18
C ILE A 139 23.45 -0.35 -16.67
#